data_AF-A0A318U596-F1
#
_entry.id   AF-A0A318U596-F1
#
_cell.length_a   1.000
_cell.length_b   1.000
_cell.length_c   1.000
_cell.angle_alpha   90.00
_cell.angle_beta   90.00
_cell.angle_gamma   90.00
#
_symmetry.space_group_name_H-M   'P 1'
#
loop_
_entity.id
_entity.type
_entity.pdbx_description
1 polymer ?
#
loop_
_entity_poly.entity_id
_entity_poly.type
_entity_poly.pdbx_seq_one_letter_code
_entity_poly.pdbx_strand_id
1 'polypeptide(L)'
;MSPILVPFLSPADPAFDFARLSAAMKARGFLICPGKLTVVESFRIGCIGRIDPEMRSRVGLAVKESLQEMGVRSAAPAPEALAQRMPL
;
A
#
# COMPACT_ATOMS: atom_id res chain seq x y z
N MET A 1 -4.32 -20.61 7.39
CA MET A 1 -4.52 -19.21 7.81
C MET A 1 -4.84 -18.38 6.58
N SER A 2 -5.96 -17.67 6.58
CA SER A 2 -6.30 -16.76 5.48
C SER A 2 -5.44 -15.50 5.60
N PRO A 3 -4.78 -15.03 4.52
CA PRO A 3 -4.07 -13.76 4.54
C PRO A 3 -5.06 -12.63 4.85
N ILE A 4 -4.74 -11.78 5.82
CA ILE A 4 -5.47 -10.51 5.96
C ILE A 4 -5.04 -9.64 4.78
N LEU A 5 -6.00 -9.30 3.93
CA LEU A 5 -5.81 -8.45 2.75
C LEU A 5 -6.47 -7.10 3.02
N VAL A 6 -5.68 -6.13 3.50
CA VAL A 6 -6.18 -4.77 3.71
C VAL A 6 -6.02 -3.99 2.40
N PRO A 7 -7.11 -3.45 1.82
CA PRO A 7 -7.01 -2.55 0.67
C PRO A 7 -6.50 -1.17 1.09
N PHE A 8 -5.55 -0.65 0.33
CA PHE A 8 -5.02 0.70 0.40
C PHE A 8 -5.35 1.43 -0.89
N LEU A 9 -5.79 2.68 -0.78
CA LEU A 9 -5.92 3.56 -1.94
C LEU A 9 -4.52 3.98 -2.41
N SER A 10 -4.32 4.05 -3.72
CA SER A 10 -3.07 4.55 -4.28
C SER A 10 -2.90 6.06 -3.96
N PRO A 11 -1.69 6.51 -3.63
CA PRO A 11 -1.37 7.94 -3.56
C PRO A 11 -1.70 8.67 -4.86
N ALA A 12 -2.16 9.93 -4.75
CA ALA A 12 -2.38 10.79 -5.91
C ALA A 12 -1.11 11.52 -6.39
N ASP A 13 0.01 11.34 -5.68
CA ASP A 13 1.28 11.96 -6.03
C ASP A 13 1.78 11.46 -7.41
N PRO A 14 2.14 12.33 -8.36
CA PRO A 14 2.59 11.92 -9.70
C PRO A 14 3.86 11.05 -9.70
N ALA A 15 4.66 11.07 -8.62
CA ALA A 15 5.81 10.19 -8.49
C ALA A 15 5.43 8.74 -8.15
N PHE A 16 4.16 8.50 -7.79
CA PHE A 16 3.66 7.18 -7.45
C PHE A 16 3.52 6.31 -8.69
N ASP A 17 4.10 5.11 -8.61
CA ASP A 17 3.93 4.05 -9.59
C ASP A 17 3.90 2.71 -8.83
N PHE A 18 2.86 1.92 -9.07
CA PHE A 18 2.66 0.68 -8.33
C PHE A 18 3.74 -0.36 -8.62
N ALA A 19 4.26 -0.43 -9.86
CA ALA A 19 5.29 -1.39 -10.22
C ALA A 19 6.60 -1.09 -9.48
N ARG A 20 6.98 0.19 -9.38
CA ARG A 20 8.13 0.67 -8.59
C ARG A 20 7.94 0.39 -7.10
N LEU A 21 6.75 0.66 -6.54
CA LEU A 21 6.46 0.32 -5.15
C LEU A 21 6.57 -1.20 -4.91
N SER A 22 6.02 -2.01 -5.82
CA SER A 22 6.06 -3.48 -5.70
C SER A 22 7.50 -4.01 -5.69
N ALA A 23 8.36 -3.49 -6.56
CA ALA A 23 9.79 -3.84 -6.59
C ALA A 23 10.51 -3.42 -5.29
N ALA A 24 10.28 -2.19 -4.82
CA ALA A 24 10.89 -1.66 -3.60
C ALA A 24 10.45 -2.42 -2.33
N MET A 25 9.16 -2.80 -2.25
CA MET A 25 8.62 -3.61 -1.16
C MET A 25 9.15 -5.05 -1.19
N LYS A 26 9.29 -5.64 -2.39
CA LYS A 26 9.88 -6.98 -2.56
C LYS A 26 11.33 -7.01 -2.07
N ALA A 27 12.13 -5.98 -2.37
CA ALA A 27 13.50 -5.85 -1.87
C ALA A 27 13.56 -5.79 -0.34
N ARG A 28 12.49 -5.35 0.31
CA ARG A 28 12.32 -5.26 1.77
C ARG A 28 11.63 -6.49 2.40
N GLY A 29 11.37 -7.53 1.60
CA GLY A 29 10.76 -8.78 2.07
C GLY A 29 9.23 -8.77 2.15
N PHE A 30 8.56 -7.82 1.49
CA PHE A 30 7.10 -7.71 1.46
C PHE A 30 6.53 -7.90 0.06
N LEU A 31 5.43 -8.64 -0.05
CA LEU A 31 4.69 -8.80 -1.30
C LEU A 31 3.41 -7.96 -1.26
N ILE A 32 3.21 -7.17 -2.30
CA ILE A 32 1.99 -6.38 -2.50
C ILE A 32 1.38 -6.73 -3.86
N CYS A 33 0.05 -6.76 -3.93
CA CYS A 33 -0.68 -7.12 -5.13
C CYS A 33 -1.62 -5.98 -5.54
N PRO A 34 -1.85 -5.77 -6.84
CA PRO A 34 -2.79 -4.75 -7.28
C PRO A 34 -4.20 -5.09 -6.78
N GLY A 35 -4.96 -4.03 -6.52
CA GLY A 35 -6.38 -4.07 -6.22
C GLY A 35 -7.12 -3.18 -7.21
N LYS A 36 -8.28 -3.61 -7.68
CA LYS A 36 -9.24 -2.69 -8.31
C LYS A 36 -10.49 -2.74 -7.46
N LEU A 37 -10.52 -1.95 -6.40
CA LEU A 37 -11.81 -1.45 -5.89
C LEU A 37 -12.32 -0.50 -6.97
N THR A 38 -13.42 -0.90 -7.59
CA THR A 38 -14.19 -0.17 -8.59
C THR A 38 -13.92 1.34 -8.61
N VAL A 39 -13.57 1.85 -9.80
CA VAL A 39 -13.32 3.28 -10.13
C VAL A 39 -11.98 3.86 -9.64
N VAL A 40 -11.35 3.34 -8.58
CA VAL A 40 -10.14 3.95 -7.99
C VAL A 40 -8.97 2.96 -7.94
N GLU A 41 -7.77 3.42 -8.32
CA GLU A 41 -6.56 2.62 -8.17
C GLU A 41 -6.28 2.32 -6.69
N SER A 42 -6.12 1.04 -6.39
CA SER A 42 -5.83 0.55 -5.06
C SER A 42 -4.83 -0.58 -5.12
N PHE A 43 -4.28 -0.94 -3.98
CA PHE A 43 -3.47 -2.14 -3.84
C PHE A 43 -3.76 -2.82 -2.52
N ARG A 44 -3.41 -4.10 -2.43
CA ARG A 44 -3.54 -4.89 -1.22
C ARG A 44 -2.16 -5.29 -0.73
N ILE A 45 -1.95 -5.14 0.56
CA ILE A 45 -0.77 -5.69 1.23
C ILE A 45 -1.20 -7.02 1.84
N GLY A 46 -0.53 -8.10 1.42
CA GLY A 46 -0.71 -9.42 2.01
C GLY A 46 0.34 -9.67 3.08
N CYS A 47 -0.09 -10.02 4.29
CA CYS A 47 0.80 -10.52 5.33
C CYS A 47 0.55 -12.03 5.50
N ILE A 48 1.60 -12.84 5.33
CA ILE A 48 1.56 -14.29 5.53
C ILE A 48 2.28 -14.60 6.86
N GLY A 49 1.63 -15.35 7.74
CA GLY A 49 2.16 -15.71 9.06
C GLY A 49 1.54 -14.88 10.20
N ARG A 50 2.26 -14.78 11.32
CA ARG A 50 1.78 -14.07 12.51
C ARG A 50 1.85 -12.56 12.27
N ILE A 51 0.70 -11.90 12.42
CA ILE A 51 0.61 -10.44 12.41
C ILE A 51 0.67 -9.97 13.86
N ASP A 52 1.82 -9.44 14.26
CA ASP A 52 2.05 -8.82 15.55
C ASP A 52 2.38 -7.32 15.38
N PRO A 53 2.40 -6.51 16.46
CA PRO A 53 2.70 -5.09 16.36
C PRO A 53 4.05 -4.79 15.69
N GLU A 54 5.05 -5.65 15.86
CA GLU A 54 6.36 -5.50 15.24
C GLU A 54 6.27 -5.65 13.72
N MET A 55 5.59 -6.68 13.23
CA MET A 55 5.34 -6.86 11.80
C MET A 55 4.60 -5.67 11.19
N ARG A 56 3.61 -5.11 11.91
CA ARG A 56 2.87 -3.91 11.47
C ARG A 56 3.78 -2.68 11.37
N SER A 57 4.68 -2.49 12.34
CA SER A 57 5.67 -1.40 12.30
C SER A 57 6.65 -1.59 11.15
N ARG A 58 7.13 -2.81 10.92
CA ARG A 58 8.07 -3.14 9.84
C ARG A 58 7.47 -2.89 8.46
N VAL A 59 6.23 -3.30 8.22
CA VAL A 59 5.57 -3.04 6.92
C VAL A 59 5.31 -1.55 6.73
N GLY A 60 4.92 -0.82 7.79
CA GLY A 60 4.75 0.63 7.72
C GLY A 60 6.05 1.37 7.39
N LEU A 61 7.16 0.96 7.99
CA LEU A 61 8.48 1.52 7.69
C LEU A 61 8.90 1.20 6.25
N ALA A 62 8.72 -0.04 5.80
CA ALA A 62 9.05 -0.45 4.43
C ALA A 62 8.27 0.35 3.38
N VAL A 63 6.98 0.59 3.61
CA VAL A 63 6.15 1.44 2.73
C VAL A 63 6.69 2.87 2.73
N LYS A 64 6.96 3.44 3.91
CA LYS A 64 7.48 4.81 4.03
C LYS A 64 8.79 5.00 3.26
N GLU A 65 9.77 4.14 3.49
CA GLU A 65 11.07 4.21 2.82
C GLU A 65 10.94 4.03 1.31
N SER A 66 10.10 3.09 0.86
CA SER A 66 9.87 2.87 -0.58
C SER A 66 9.27 4.11 -1.25
N LEU A 67 8.29 4.76 -0.60
CA LEU A 67 7.70 6.01 -1.10
C LEU A 67 8.73 7.14 -1.13
N GLN A 68 9.57 7.26 -0.11
CA GLN A 68 10.65 8.26 -0.07
C GLN A 68 11.68 8.06 -1.18
N GLU A 69 12.13 6.82 -1.42
CA GLU A 69 13.03 6.48 -2.53
C GLU A 69 12.42 6.80 -3.89
N MET A 70 11.10 6.63 -4.03
CA MET A 70 10.38 6.94 -5.26
C MET A 70 10.21 8.45 -5.50
N GLY A 71 10.45 9.29 -4.49
CA GLY A 71 10.19 10.72 -4.53
C GLY A 71 8.73 11.10 -4.26
N VAL A 72 7.93 10.17 -3.73
CA VAL A 72 6.52 10.42 -3.35
C VAL A 72 6.50 11.26 -2.08
N ARG A 73 5.90 12.43 -2.15
CA ARG A 73 5.87 13.43 -1.06
C ARG A 73 4.63 13.28 -0.18
N SER A 74 3.53 12.77 -0.75
CA SER A 74 2.29 12.51 -0.04
C SER A 74 1.75 11.12 -0.37
N ALA A 75 1.46 10.34 0.67
CA ALA A 75 0.76 9.05 0.52
C ALA A 75 -0.78 9.21 0.47
N ALA A 76 -1.29 10.45 0.48
CA ALA A 76 -2.72 10.71 0.44
C ALA A 76 -3.31 10.30 -0.92
N PRO A 77 -4.45 9.60 -0.94
CA PRO A 77 -5.18 9.36 -2.17
C PRO A 77 -5.86 10.63 -2.64
N ALA A 78 -6.38 10.62 -3.87
CA ALA A 78 -7.16 11.73 -4.39
C ALA A 78 -8.43 11.95 -3.52
N PRO A 79 -8.91 13.19 -3.35
CA PRO A 79 -10.12 13.47 -2.57
C PRO A 79 -11.33 12.65 -3.02
N GLU A 80 -11.48 12.45 -4.33
CA GLU A 80 -12.56 11.69 -4.96
C GLU A 80 -12.50 10.21 -4.59
N ALA A 81 -11.29 9.68 -4.40
CA ALA A 81 -11.04 8.31 -3.95
C ALA A 81 -11.40 8.11 -2.48
N LEU A 82 -11.20 9.14 -1.65
CA LEU A 82 -11.54 9.10 -0.23
C LEU A 82 -13.05 9.11 0.00
N ALA A 83 -13.80 9.88 -0.81
CA ALA A 83 -15.26 9.97 -0.74
C ALA A 83 -15.98 8.64 -1.05
N GLN A 84 -15.31 7.71 -1.73
CA GLN A 84 -15.84 6.39 -2.11
C GLN A 84 -15.54 5.29 -1.06
N ARG A 85 -14.85 5.62 0.04
CA ARG A 85 -14.67 4.66 1.15
C ARG A 85 -16.03 4.46 1.83
N MET A 86 -16.67 3.32 1.57
CA MET A 86 -17.80 2.86 2.38
C MET A 86 -17.36 2.81 3.84
N PRO A 87 -18.11 3.40 4.79
CA PRO A 87 -17.84 3.18 6.21
C PRO A 87 -17.97 1.69 6.50
N LEU A 88 -16.94 1.12 7.14
CA LEU A 88 -16.92 -0.26 7.64
C LEU A 88 -17.97 -0.46 8.73
#